data_AF-A0A8T5TR26-F1
#
_entry.id   AF-A0A8T5TR26-F1
#
_cell.length_a   1.000
_cell.length_b   1.000
_cell.length_c   1.000
_cell.angle_alpha   90.00
_cell.angle_beta   90.00
_cell.angle_gamma   90.00
#
_symmetry.space_group_name_H-M   'P 1'
#
loop_
_entity.id
_entity.type
_entity.pdbx_description
1 polymer ?
#
loop_
_entity_poly.entity_id
_entity_poly.type
_entity_poly.pdbx_seq_one_letter_code
_entity_poly.pdbx_strand_id
1 'polypeptide(L)' 'CYIWEDPKLIPAFKNAITMSISQLMNHSYRPNIKYLYDYESKAIEYSAIKNIVRGDELTVNYNGLIKDKSPVWFEVID' A
#
# COMPACT_ATOMS: atom_id res chain seq x y z
N CYS A 1 -2.85 2.58 -11.36
CA CYS A 1 -1.41 2.87 -11.54
C CYS A 1 -1.05 3.82 -10.41
N TYR A 2 -0.28 3.36 -9.42
CA TYR A 2 0.21 4.28 -8.39
C TYR A 2 1.48 4.92 -8.94
N ILE A 3 1.41 6.22 -9.21
CA ILE A 3 2.59 7.00 -9.59
C ILE A 3 3.19 7.51 -8.29
N TRP A 4 4.33 6.95 -7.91
CA TRP A 4 5.12 7.46 -6.80
C TRP A 4 6.02 8.55 -7.36
N GLU A 5 5.58 9.80 -7.27
CA GLU A 5 6.41 10.93 -7.70
C GLU A 5 7.62 11.14 -6.78
N ASP A 6 7.56 10.64 -5.53
CA ASP A 6 8.67 10.66 -4.56
C ASP A 6 8.64 9.40 -3.66
N PRO A 7 9.11 8.25 -4.16
CA PRO A 7 9.13 7.03 -3.36
C PRO A 7 10.20 7.17 -2.27
N LYS A 8 9.77 7.21 -1.01
CA LYS A 8 10.65 7.28 0.18
C LYS A 8 11.64 6.10 0.28
N LEU A 9 11.43 5.05 -0.51
CA LEU A 9 12.36 3.96 -0.78
C LEU A 9 12.70 4.00 -2.26
N ILE A 10 13.98 3.86 -2.64
CA ILE A 10 14.40 3.81 -4.05
C ILE A 10 13.83 2.54 -4.69
N PRO A 11 12.78 2.61 -5.52
CA PRO A 11 12.19 1.42 -6.11
C PRO A 11 12.96 1.05 -7.39
N ALA A 12 13.01 -0.24 -7.73
CA ALA A 12 13.63 -0.68 -8.98
C ALA A 12 12.88 -0.19 -10.23
N PHE A 13 11.60 0.18 -10.09
CA PHE A 13 10.75 0.72 -11.15
C PHE A 13 10.09 2.02 -10.71
N LYS A 14 10.01 3.00 -11.62
CA LYS A 14 9.38 4.29 -11.35
C LYS A 14 7.88 4.14 -11.01
N ASN A 15 7.18 3.27 -11.73
CA ASN A 15 5.75 3.03 -11.55
C ASN A 15 5.42 1.55 -11.72
N ALA A 16 4.38 1.09 -11.03
CA ALA A 16 3.80 -0.23 -11.21
C ALA A 16 2.28 -0.17 -11.06
N ILE A 17 1.58 -1.10 -11.71
CA ILE A 17 0.15 -1.33 -11.50
C ILE A 17 -0.06 -2.80 -11.17
N THR A 18 -0.78 -3.07 -10.08
CA THR A 18 -1.18 -4.43 -9.72
C THR A 18 -2.32 -4.89 -10.61
N MET A 19 -2.38 -6.18 -10.92
CA MET A 19 -3.48 -6.80 -11.66
C MET A 19 -4.51 -7.47 -10.72
N SER A 20 -4.41 -7.23 -9.41
CA SER A 20 -5.18 -7.93 -8.37
C SER A 20 -6.19 -7.02 -7.68
N ILE A 21 -6.97 -7.60 -6.74
CA ILE A 21 -7.93 -6.86 -5.89
C ILE A 21 -7.30 -5.70 -5.11
N SER A 22 -5.96 -5.68 -4.99
CA SER A 22 -5.22 -4.62 -4.32
C SER A 22 -5.47 -3.22 -4.89
N GLN A 23 -5.95 -3.11 -6.13
CA GLN A 23 -6.39 -1.84 -6.70
C GLN A 23 -7.55 -1.19 -5.92
N LEU A 24 -8.30 -1.98 -5.15
CA LEU A 24 -9.47 -1.54 -4.39
C LEU A 24 -9.18 -1.34 -2.90
N MET A 25 -7.94 -1.57 -2.45
CA MET A 25 -7.59 -1.33 -1.05
C MET A 25 -7.36 0.16 -0.82
N ASN A 26 -8.11 0.71 0.13
CA ASN A 26 -8.01 2.11 0.49
C ASN A 26 -6.80 2.41 1.35
N HIS A 27 -6.50 3.70 1.46
CA HIS A 27 -5.51 4.22 2.37
C HIS A 27 -6.04 4.20 3.82
N SER A 28 -5.20 3.80 4.77
CA SER A 28 -5.32 4.23 6.16
C SER A 28 -3.93 4.47 6.75
N TYR A 29 -3.83 5.43 7.66
CA TYR A 29 -2.65 5.61 8.49
C TYR A 29 -2.54 4.55 9.60
N ARG A 30 -3.56 3.71 9.80
CA ARG A 30 -3.58 2.59 10.74
C ARG A 30 -3.88 1.26 10.00
N PRO A 31 -3.11 0.92 8.95
CA PRO A 31 -3.47 -0.15 8.03
C PRO A 31 -3.52 -1.52 8.72
N ASN A 32 -4.18 -2.47 8.08
CA ASN A 32 -4.14 -3.89 8.46
C ASN A 32 -3.35 -4.77 7.49
N ILE A 33 -3.00 -4.24 6.31
CA ILE A 33 -2.13 -4.87 5.32
C ILE A 33 -0.86 -4.04 5.13
N LYS A 34 0.28 -4.71 4.98
CA LYS A 34 1.51 -4.14 4.41
C LYS A 34 1.73 -4.70 3.01
N TYR A 35 2.51 -3.99 2.20
CA TYR A 35 2.95 -4.52 0.90
C TYR A 35 4.45 -4.36 0.68
N LEU A 36 5.00 -5.26 -0.13
CA LEU A 36 6.41 -5.31 -0.50
C LEU A 36 6.52 -5.56 -2.01
N TYR A 37 7.60 -5.05 -2.60
CA TYR A 37 7.91 -5.30 -4.00
C TYR A 37 8.81 -6.52 -4.11
N ASP A 38 8.34 -7.56 -4.80
CA ASP A 38 9.17 -8.66 -5.26
C ASP A 38 9.60 -8.36 -6.71
N TYR A 39 10.84 -7.87 -6.86
CA TYR A 39 11.39 -7.51 -8.17
C TYR A 39 11.81 -8.73 -9.00
N GLU A 40 12.10 -9.87 -8.37
CA GLU A 40 12.46 -11.10 -9.08
C GLU A 40 11.23 -11.68 -9.76
N SER A 41 10.14 -11.83 -9.00
CA SER A 41 8.86 -12.34 -9.52
C SER A 41 8.04 -11.28 -10.24
N LYS A 42 8.47 -10.01 -10.23
CA LYS A 42 7.72 -8.84 -10.75
C LYS A 42 6.31 -8.76 -10.16
N ALA A 43 6.22 -8.97 -8.85
CA ALA A 43 4.97 -9.00 -8.09
C ALA A 43 4.97 -7.96 -6.96
N ILE A 44 3.77 -7.65 -6.49
CA ILE A 44 3.59 -6.91 -5.23
C ILE A 44 2.90 -7.86 -4.28
N GLU A 45 3.57 -8.15 -3.17
CA GLU A 45 3.09 -9.04 -2.13
C GLU A 45 2.36 -8.24 -1.07
N TYR A 46 1.25 -8.78 -0.58
CA TYR A 46 0.42 -8.18 0.46
C TYR A 46 0.32 -9.13 1.63
N SER A 47 0.55 -8.64 2.85
CA SER A 47 0.48 -9.46 4.06
C SER A 47 -0.23 -8.73 5.19
N ALA A 48 -1.05 -9.46 5.94
CA ALA A 48 -1.65 -8.95 7.16
C ALA A 48 -0.58 -8.63 8.22
N ILE A 49 -0.76 -7.52 8.92
CA ILE A 49 0.11 -7.11 10.05
C ILE A 49 -0.60 -7.14 11.40
N LYS A 50 -1.88 -7.49 11.39
CA LYS A 50 -2.73 -7.74 12.55
C LYS A 50 -3.83 -8.71 12.14
N ASN A 51 -4.56 -9.27 13.12
CA ASN A 51 -5.73 -10.09 12.84
C ASN A 51 -6.79 -9.27 12.08
N ILE A 52 -7.41 -9.88 11.08
CA ILE A 52 -8.45 -9.28 10.24
C ILE A 52 -9.66 -10.19 10.35
N VAL A 53 -10.77 -9.67 10.85
CA VAL A 53 -12.01 -10.44 10.97
C VAL A 53 -12.85 -10.30 9.71
N ARG A 54 -13.80 -11.23 9.50
CA ARG A 54 -14.71 -11.15 8.37
C ARG A 54 -15.50 -9.84 8.43
N GLY A 55 -15.48 -9.08 7.34
CA GLY A 55 -16.17 -7.80 7.21
C GLY A 55 -15.28 -6.59 7.45
N ASP A 56 -14.07 -6.76 7.98
CA ASP A 56 -13.10 -5.68 8.04
C ASP A 56 -12.67 -5.25 6.64
N GLU A 57 -12.58 -3.95 6.43
CA GLU A 57 -11.98 -3.39 5.22
C GLU A 57 -10.47 -3.64 5.20
N LEU A 58 -9.93 -4.05 4.04
CA LEU A 58 -8.50 -4.17 3.83
C LEU A 58 -7.91 -2.82 3.46
N THR A 59 -7.01 -2.31 4.30
CA THR A 59 -6.38 -1.00 4.12
C THR A 59 -4.86 -1.09 4.16
N VAL A 60 -4.22 -0.25 3.35
CA VAL A 60 -2.76 -0.11 3.26
C VAL A 60 -2.35 1.34 3.54
N ASN A 61 -1.07 1.56 3.85
CA ASN A 61 -0.53 2.91 3.91
C ASN A 61 0.00 3.30 2.52
N TYR A 62 -0.61 4.29 1.87
CA TYR A 62 -0.19 4.85 0.57
C TYR A 62 1.10 5.67 0.66
N ASN A 63 1.83 5.63 1.77
CA ASN A 63 3.22 6.06 1.85
C ASN A 63 4.22 4.89 1.74
N GLY A 64 3.74 3.65 1.62
CA GLY A 64 4.56 2.43 1.58
C GLY A 64 5.05 1.96 2.94
N LEU A 65 5.50 2.88 3.79
CA LEU A 65 5.92 2.57 5.15
C LEU A 65 4.72 2.57 6.11
N ILE A 66 4.54 1.49 6.86
CA ILE A 66 3.39 1.29 7.76
C ILE A 66 3.22 2.46 8.75
N LYS A 67 4.34 2.96 9.31
CA LYS A 67 4.35 3.99 10.35
C LYS A 67 4.32 5.43 9.82
N ASP A 68 4.35 5.59 8.50
CA ASP A 68 4.47 6.90 7.87
C ASP A 68 3.15 7.66 7.91
N LYS A 69 3.23 8.93 8.29
CA LYS A 69 2.09 9.83 8.49
C LYS A 69 2.13 11.04 7.56
N SER A 70 2.97 11.01 6.52
CA SER A 70 2.97 12.09 5.54
C SER A 70 1.60 12.21 4.86
N PRO A 71 1.15 13.45 4.59
CA PRO A 71 -0.11 13.70 3.92
C PRO A 71 -0.12 13.05 2.53
N VAL A 72 -1.28 12.51 2.15
CA VAL A 72 -1.56 12.06 0.78
C VAL A 72 -2.33 13.16 0.03
N TRP A 73 -2.60 12.98 -1.27
CA TRP A 73 -3.22 13.99 -2.14
C TRP A 73 -4.72 14.26 -1.88
N PHE A 74 -5.28 13.70 -0.81
CA PHE A 74 -6.67 13.84 -0.41
C PHE A 74 -6.78 13.89 1.12
N GLU A 75 -7.90 14.42 1.61
CA GLU A 75 -8.22 14.42 3.04
C GLU A 75 -8.60 13.00 3.48
N VAL A 76 -7.89 12.48 4.47
CA VAL A 76 -8.16 11.15 5.03
C VAL A 76 -9.24 11.28 6.09
N ILE A 77 -10.34 10.56 5.88
CA ILE A 77 -11.42 10.39 6.85
C ILE A 77 -11.19 9.02 7.49
N ASP A 78 -10.50 8.98 8.63
CA ASP A 78 -10.28 7.77 9.44
C ASP A 78 -11.44 7.53 10.42
#